data_AF-A0A9X3K414-F1
#
_entry.id   AF-A0A9X3K414-F1
#
_cell.length_a   1.000
_cell.length_b   1.000
_cell.length_c   1.000
_cell.angle_alpha   90.00
_cell.angle_beta   90.00
_cell.angle_gamma   90.00
#
_symmetry.space_group_name_H-M   'P 1'
#
loop_
_entity.id
_entity.type
_entity.pdbx_description
1 polymer ?
#
loop_
_entity_poly.entity_id
_entity_poly.type
_entity_poly.pdbx_seq_one_letter_code
_entity_poly.pdbx_strand_id
1 'polypeptide(L)'
;MDQFFTRIAARIASAVGQPLAFVIAFVAIILWGISGPMFGFSDTWQLIVNTSTTIITFLMVFLIQNAQNRDAAAMQAKLDELIRSIDQARNGYIGIEHLTEKELEKIRKDIEEECEPGDDGRPDHRDSLGHLIRRR
;
A
#
# COMPACT_ATOMS: atom_id res chain seq x y z
N MET A 1 -14.17 -20.63 3.92
CA MET A 1 -14.24 -19.66 5.03
C MET A 1 -13.73 -18.28 4.62
N ASP A 2 -12.87 -18.19 3.59
CA ASP A 2 -12.23 -16.94 3.13
C ASP A 2 -13.23 -15.86 2.73
N GLN A 3 -14.27 -16.18 1.96
CA GLN A 3 -15.21 -15.15 1.48
C GLN A 3 -16.01 -14.48 2.61
N PHE A 4 -16.30 -15.19 3.70
CA PHE A 4 -17.03 -14.63 4.84
C PHE A 4 -16.13 -13.72 5.68
N PHE A 5 -14.92 -14.19 5.99
CA PHE A 5 -13.91 -13.39 6.69
C PHE A 5 -13.56 -12.14 5.87
N THR A 6 -13.26 -12.28 4.58
CA THR A 6 -12.95 -11.15 3.70
C THR A 6 -14.10 -10.15 3.62
N ARG A 7 -15.36 -10.60 3.58
CA ARG A 7 -16.52 -9.70 3.52
C ARG A 7 -16.77 -8.97 4.85
N ILE A 8 -16.55 -9.63 5.99
CA ILE A 8 -16.62 -8.99 7.31
C ILE A 8 -15.45 -8.02 7.49
N ALA A 9 -14.22 -8.46 7.23
CA ALA A 9 -13.02 -7.64 7.31
C ALA A 9 -13.13 -6.40 6.42
N ALA A 10 -13.63 -6.55 5.19
CA ALA A 10 -13.84 -5.42 4.29
C ALA A 10 -14.91 -4.44 4.79
N ARG A 11 -16.02 -4.93 5.38
CA ARG A 11 -17.04 -4.05 5.97
C ARG A 11 -16.55 -3.34 7.23
N ILE A 12 -15.80 -4.03 8.08
CA ILE A 12 -15.21 -3.42 9.28
C ILE A 12 -14.18 -2.38 8.85
N ALA A 13 -13.27 -2.72 7.93
CA ALA A 13 -12.28 -1.79 7.39
C ALA A 13 -12.94 -0.57 6.73
N SER A 14 -13.99 -0.76 5.94
CA SER A 14 -14.70 0.38 5.32
C SER A 14 -15.46 1.22 6.33
N ALA A 15 -16.06 0.60 7.36
CA ALA A 15 -16.76 1.32 8.41
C ALA A 15 -15.79 2.13 9.28
N VAL A 16 -14.67 1.54 9.70
CA VAL A 16 -13.65 2.19 10.55
C VAL A 16 -12.90 3.28 9.77
N GLY A 17 -12.75 3.14 8.45
CA GLY A 17 -12.12 4.15 7.60
C GLY A 17 -12.99 5.39 7.30
N GLN A 18 -14.26 5.43 7.71
CA GLN A 18 -15.14 6.57 7.46
C GLN A 18 -14.95 7.69 8.50
N PRO A 19 -15.08 8.97 8.12
CA PRO A 19 -15.02 10.10 9.06
C PRO A 19 -16.00 9.99 10.24
N LEU A 20 -17.17 9.38 10.01
CA LEU A 20 -18.15 9.14 11.07
C LEU A 20 -17.65 8.18 12.16
N ALA A 21 -16.86 7.16 11.80
CA ALA A 21 -16.30 6.24 12.79
C ALA A 21 -15.29 6.94 13.71
N PHE A 22 -14.51 7.88 13.18
CA PHE A 22 -13.63 8.73 13.98
C PHE A 22 -14.42 9.57 14.98
N VAL A 23 -15.51 10.22 14.55
CA VAL A 23 -16.38 11.01 15.44
C VAL A 23 -16.98 10.13 16.54
N ILE A 24 -17.48 8.94 16.21
CA ILE A 24 -18.02 7.99 17.18
C ILE A 24 -16.95 7.55 18.19
N ALA A 25 -15.75 7.18 17.72
CA ALA A 25 -14.64 6.80 18.58
C ALA A 25 -14.22 7.94 19.51
N PHE A 26 -14.17 9.17 19.00
CA PHE A 26 -13.83 10.35 19.79
C PHE A 26 -14.87 10.64 20.88
N VAL A 27 -16.17 10.56 20.54
CA VAL A 27 -17.25 10.69 21.53
C VAL A 27 -17.18 9.59 22.58
N ALA A 28 -16.87 8.35 22.18
CA ALA A 28 -16.71 7.24 23.11
C ALA A 28 -15.57 7.49 24.12
N ILE A 29 -14.43 8.05 23.67
CA ILE A 29 -13.32 8.43 24.55
C ILE A 29 -13.72 9.53 25.53
N ILE A 30 -14.48 10.53 25.08
CA ILE A 30 -14.99 11.59 25.95
C ILE A 30 -15.94 11.01 27.02
N LEU A 31 -16.90 10.18 26.60
CA LEU A 31 -17.85 9.53 27.51
C LEU A 31 -17.13 8.66 28.54
N TRP A 32 -16.11 7.92 28.11
CA TRP A 32 -15.25 7.18 29.02
C TRP A 32 -14.59 8.11 30.03
N GLY A 33 -13.94 9.19 29.60
CA GLY A 33 -13.30 10.16 30.50
C GLY A 33 -14.26 10.78 31.52
N ILE A 34 -15.49 11.11 31.10
CA ILE A 34 -16.55 11.64 31.98
C ILE A 34 -17.03 10.58 32.99
N SER A 35 -16.96 9.29 32.66
CA SER A 35 -17.27 8.21 33.61
C SER A 35 -16.19 8.04 34.70
N GLY A 36 -14.96 8.50 34.45
CA GLY A 36 -13.81 8.33 35.36
C GLY A 36 -14.06 8.79 36.81
N PRO A 37 -14.60 10.00 37.06
CA PRO A 37 -14.96 10.47 38.40
C PRO A 37 -15.96 9.57 39.14
N MET A 38 -16.91 8.93 38.45
CA MET A 38 -17.85 8.00 39.08
C MET A 38 -17.16 6.73 39.59
N PHE A 39 -16.08 6.30 38.94
CA PHE A 39 -15.29 5.13 39.31
C PHE A 39 -14.00 5.48 40.07
N GLY A 40 -13.84 6.74 40.50
CA GLY A 40 -12.64 7.21 41.21
C GLY A 40 -11.33 7.02 40.44
N PHE A 41 -11.39 6.99 39.10
CA PHE A 41 -10.25 6.66 38.23
C PHE A 41 -9.53 5.36 38.62
N SER A 42 -10.29 4.35 39.06
CA SER A 42 -9.76 3.07 39.53
C SER A 42 -8.88 2.35 38.50
N ASP A 43 -7.97 1.50 39.01
CA ASP A 43 -7.10 0.66 38.18
C ASP A 43 -7.90 -0.23 37.22
N THR A 44 -9.05 -0.77 37.66
CA THR A 44 -9.94 -1.58 36.82
C THR A 44 -10.54 -0.75 35.67
N TRP A 45 -10.93 0.50 35.94
CA TRP A 45 -11.49 1.40 34.92
C TRP A 45 -10.44 1.75 33.84
N GLN A 46 -9.18 1.97 34.23
CA GLN A 46 -8.07 2.20 33.29
C GLN A 46 -7.70 0.93 32.54
N LEU A 47 -7.64 -0.21 33.23
CA LEU A 47 -7.27 -1.51 32.67
C LEU A 47 -8.22 -1.91 31.54
N ILE A 48 -9.54 -1.76 31.73
CA ILE A 48 -10.53 -2.12 30.72
C ILE A 48 -10.27 -1.40 29.40
N VAL A 49 -10.03 -0.08 29.43
CA VAL A 49 -9.78 0.69 28.21
C VAL A 49 -8.42 0.38 27.59
N ASN A 50 -7.37 0.24 28.39
CA ASN A 50 -6.04 -0.11 27.89
C ASN A 50 -6.04 -1.51 27.23
N THR A 51 -6.62 -2.51 27.89
CA THR A 51 -6.71 -3.87 27.35
C THR A 51 -7.58 -3.91 26.09
N SER A 52 -8.73 -3.23 26.10
CA SER A 52 -9.64 -3.20 24.93
C SER A 52 -8.98 -2.53 23.73
N THR A 53 -8.35 -1.38 23.92
CA THR A 53 -7.68 -0.64 22.85
C THR A 53 -6.52 -1.44 22.28
N THR A 54 -5.78 -2.17 23.12
CA THR A 54 -4.68 -3.04 22.68
C THR A 54 -5.19 -4.16 21.77
N ILE A 55 -6.26 -4.87 22.17
CA ILE A 55 -6.86 -5.93 21.36
C ILE A 55 -7.39 -5.37 20.04
N ILE A 56 -8.12 -4.25 20.08
CA ILE A 56 -8.64 -3.60 18.87
C ILE A 56 -7.50 -3.20 17.93
N THR A 57 -6.44 -2.59 18.46
CA THR A 57 -5.28 -2.17 17.67
C THR A 57 -4.58 -3.38 17.04
N PHE A 58 -4.39 -4.46 17.79
CA PHE A 58 -3.81 -5.69 17.26
C PHE A 58 -4.63 -6.28 16.11
N LEU A 59 -5.96 -6.34 16.25
CA LEU A 59 -6.85 -6.76 15.17
C LEU A 59 -6.82 -5.79 13.98
N MET A 60 -6.75 -4.49 14.26
CA MET A 60 -6.69 -3.44 13.23
C MET A 60 -5.46 -3.58 12.35
N VAL A 61 -4.30 -3.97 12.91
CA VAL A 61 -3.09 -4.23 12.12
C VAL A 61 -3.35 -5.29 11.05
N PHE A 62 -3.99 -6.41 11.39
CA PHE A 62 -4.33 -7.45 10.39
C PHE A 62 -5.35 -6.96 9.36
N LEU A 63 -6.34 -6.17 9.79
CA LEU A 63 -7.34 -5.61 8.88
C LEU A 63 -6.71 -4.63 7.89
N ILE A 64 -5.83 -3.75 8.38
CA ILE A 64 -5.07 -2.80 7.56
C ILE A 64 -4.16 -3.57 6.60
N GLN A 65 -3.40 -4.57 7.06
CA GLN A 65 -2.54 -5.37 6.19
C GLN A 65 -3.33 -6.09 5.10
N ASN A 66 -4.50 -6.67 5.43
CA ASN A 66 -5.35 -7.32 4.42
C ASN A 66 -5.89 -6.32 3.38
N ALA A 67 -6.32 -5.14 3.81
CA ALA A 67 -6.76 -4.08 2.90
C ALA A 67 -5.62 -3.59 2.02
N GLN A 68 -4.45 -3.30 2.62
CA GLN A 68 -3.25 -2.85 1.94
C GLN A 68 -2.73 -3.89 0.93
N ASN A 69 -2.69 -5.17 1.30
CA ASN A 69 -2.24 -6.24 0.41
C ASN A 69 -3.14 -6.33 -0.84
N ARG A 70 -4.46 -6.25 -0.66
CA ARG A 70 -5.40 -6.27 -1.78
C ARG A 70 -5.26 -5.03 -2.66
N ASP A 71 -5.12 -3.85 -2.06
CA ASP A 71 -4.99 -2.60 -2.80
C ASP A 71 -3.65 -2.55 -3.55
N ALA A 72 -2.56 -3.07 -2.97
CA ALA A 72 -1.26 -3.22 -3.63
C ALA A 72 -1.34 -4.13 -4.87
N ALA A 73 -1.96 -5.31 -4.75
CA ALA A 73 -2.16 -6.23 -5.88
C ALA A 73 -3.02 -5.59 -6.99
N ALA A 74 -4.06 -4.84 -6.62
CA ALA A 74 -4.89 -4.12 -7.59
C ALA A 74 -4.13 -2.98 -8.29
N MET A 75 -3.20 -2.32 -7.59
CA MET A 75 -2.32 -1.31 -8.18
C MET A 75 -1.32 -1.94 -9.15
N GLN A 76 -0.68 -3.06 -8.79
CA GLN A 76 0.22 -3.82 -9.67
C GLN A 76 -0.49 -4.23 -10.97
N ALA A 77 -1.67 -4.85 -10.88
CA ALA A 77 -2.43 -5.27 -12.06
C ALA A 77 -2.81 -4.10 -13.00
N LYS A 78 -3.11 -2.92 -12.43
CA LYS A 78 -3.38 -1.71 -13.23
C LYS A 78 -2.12 -1.19 -13.93
N LEU A 79 -0.98 -1.22 -13.25
CA LEU A 79 0.31 -0.81 -13.81
C LEU A 79 0.76 -1.77 -14.91
N ASP A 80 0.59 -3.07 -14.72
CA ASP A 80 0.88 -4.09 -15.73
C ASP A 80 0.07 -3.88 -17.00
N GLU A 81 -1.23 -3.55 -16.86
CA GLU A 81 -2.08 -3.23 -18.00
C GLU A 81 -1.62 -1.95 -18.72
N LEU A 82 -1.20 -0.93 -17.98
CA LEU A 82 -0.64 0.30 -18.56
C LEU A 82 0.65 0.01 -19.33
N ILE A 83 1.59 -0.74 -18.75
CA ILE A 83 2.84 -1.15 -19.41
C ILE A 83 2.52 -1.93 -20.70
N ARG A 84 1.61 -2.92 -20.61
CA ARG A 84 1.18 -3.72 -21.76
C ARG A 84 0.56 -2.89 -22.88
N SER A 85 -0.08 -1.76 -22.56
CA SER A 85 -0.77 -0.90 -23.52
C SER A 85 0.15 0.10 -24.25
N ILE A 86 1.38 0.32 -23.77
CA ILE A 86 2.32 1.30 -24.33
C ILE A 86 3.32 0.59 -25.25
N ASP A 87 3.33 0.96 -26.54
CA ASP A 87 4.12 0.29 -27.59
C ASP A 87 5.64 0.31 -27.34
N GLN A 88 6.16 1.33 -26.66
CA GLN A 88 7.57 1.48 -26.31
C GLN A 88 7.92 1.03 -24.87
N ALA A 89 6.94 0.54 -24.11
CA ALA A 89 7.20 0.11 -22.75
C ALA A 89 7.83 -1.28 -22.71
N ARG A 90 8.65 -1.53 -21.70
CA ARG A 90 9.37 -2.78 -21.53
C ARG A 90 8.44 -3.80 -20.86
N ASN A 91 7.79 -4.66 -21.64
CA ASN A 91 6.89 -5.71 -21.12
C ASN A 91 7.54 -6.67 -20.12
N GLY A 92 8.89 -6.77 -20.10
CA GLY A 92 9.62 -7.54 -19.09
C GLY A 92 9.50 -7.01 -17.65
N TYR A 93 8.91 -5.82 -17.45
CA TYR A 93 8.63 -5.25 -16.13
C TYR A 93 7.29 -5.67 -15.54
N ILE A 94 6.45 -6.38 -16.32
CA ILE A 94 5.19 -6.92 -15.83
C ILE A 94 5.48 -8.05 -14.85
N GLY A 95 4.88 -7.98 -13.66
CA GLY A 95 4.98 -9.03 -12.64
C GLY A 95 6.31 -9.10 -11.88
N ILE A 96 7.16 -8.07 -11.94
CA ILE A 96 8.46 -8.04 -11.25
C ILE A 96 8.36 -8.16 -9.73
N GLU A 97 7.20 -7.89 -9.13
CA GLU A 97 6.94 -8.08 -7.69
C GLU A 97 7.06 -9.53 -7.22
N HIS A 98 7.07 -10.50 -8.14
CA HIS A 98 7.25 -11.92 -7.84
C HIS A 98 8.74 -12.33 -7.83
N LEU A 99 9.64 -11.44 -8.24
CA LEU A 99 11.07 -11.70 -8.26
C LEU A 99 11.66 -11.66 -6.85
N THR A 100 12.80 -12.33 -6.69
CA THR A 100 13.55 -12.22 -5.44
C THR A 100 14.11 -10.82 -5.26
N GLU A 101 14.38 -10.43 -4.02
CA GLU A 101 14.94 -9.11 -3.71
C GLU A 101 16.26 -8.83 -4.46
N LYS A 102 17.10 -9.85 -4.64
CA LYS A 102 18.36 -9.75 -5.41
C LYS A 102 18.11 -9.47 -6.89
N GLU A 103 17.09 -10.09 -7.48
CA GLU A 103 16.73 -9.88 -8.88
C GLU A 103 16.12 -8.50 -9.08
N LEU A 104 15.27 -8.05 -8.15
CA LEU A 104 14.67 -6.73 -8.19
C LEU A 104 15.72 -5.61 -8.00
N GLU A 105 16.67 -5.81 -7.10
CA GLU A 105 17.81 -4.89 -6.90
C GLU A 105 18.68 -4.79 -8.16
N LYS A 106 18.90 -5.91 -8.85
CA LYS A 106 19.61 -5.92 -10.13
C LYS A 106 18.88 -5.09 -11.19
N ILE A 107 17.57 -5.33 -11.37
CA ILE A 107 16.75 -4.56 -12.33
C ILE A 107 16.79 -3.07 -11.99
N ARG A 108 16.69 -2.72 -10.70
CA ARG A 108 16.77 -1.33 -10.25
C ARG A 108 18.11 -0.69 -10.59
N LYS A 109 19.22 -1.40 -10.36
CA LYS A 109 20.57 -0.93 -10.68
C LYS A 109 20.75 -0.72 -12.18
N ASP A 110 20.26 -1.66 -13.00
CA ASP A 110 20.31 -1.56 -14.46
C ASP A 110 19.54 -0.29 -14.94
N ILE A 111 18.39 0.04 -14.34
CA ILE A 111 17.65 1.29 -14.65
C ILE A 111 18.43 2.53 -14.20
N GLU A 112 19.00 2.51 -12.99
CA GLU A 112 19.78 3.63 -12.46
C GLU A 112 20.98 3.92 -13.36
N GLU A 113 21.68 2.88 -13.86
CA GLU A 113 22.79 3.02 -14.83
C GLU A 113 22.33 3.56 -16.19
N GLU A 114 21.16 3.16 -16.70
CA GLU A 114 20.58 3.71 -17.93
C GLU A 114 20.12 5.17 -17.79
N CYS A 115 19.71 5.57 -16.59
CA CYS A 115 19.19 6.91 -16.30
C CYS A 115 20.24 7.87 -15.76
N GLU A 116 21.43 7.37 -15.37
CA GLU A 116 22.56 8.23 -15.07
C GLU A 116 22.83 9.08 -16.30
N PRO A 117 22.76 10.42 -16.20
CA PRO A 117 23.19 11.26 -17.28
C PRO A 117 24.65 10.91 -17.47
N GLY A 118 24.98 10.31 -18.61
CA GLY A 118 26.37 10.29 -19.04
C GLY A 118 26.93 11.69 -18.85
N ASP A 119 28.22 11.78 -18.52
CA ASP A 119 29.00 13.02 -18.45
C ASP A 119 28.93 13.88 -19.74
N ASP A 120 28.11 13.50 -20.73
CA ASP A 120 27.60 14.35 -21.80
C ASP A 120 26.07 14.47 -21.72
N GLY A 121 25.59 15.62 -21.22
CA GLY A 121 24.18 15.99 -21.15
C GLY A 121 23.48 16.16 -22.52
N ARG A 122 23.29 15.08 -23.28
CA ARG A 122 22.42 15.05 -24.46
C ARG A 122 21.64 13.74 -24.53
N PRO A 123 20.31 13.78 -24.70
CA PRO A 123 19.53 12.57 -24.93
C PRO A 123 19.99 11.93 -26.25
N ASP A 124 20.43 10.68 -26.17
CA ASP A 124 20.86 9.90 -27.33
C ASP A 124 19.66 9.49 -28.18
N HIS A 125 19.25 10.40 -29.05
CA HIS A 125 18.28 10.16 -30.11
C HIS A 125 18.95 9.65 -31.40
N ARG A 126 20.24 9.28 -31.37
CA ARG A 126 21.00 8.95 -32.58
C ARG A 126 20.90 7.49 -33.00
N ASP A 127 20.56 6.57 -32.10
CA ASP A 127 20.45 5.15 -32.47
C ASP A 127 19.15 4.80 -33.21
N SER A 128 18.09 5.60 -33.06
CA SER A 128 16.85 5.46 -33.83
C SER A 128 16.98 5.87 -35.30
N LEU A 129 17.97 6.70 -35.65
CA LEU A 129 18.19 7.19 -37.03
C LEU A 129 19.06 6.26 -37.87
N GLY A 130 19.91 5.43 -37.25
CA GLY A 130 20.77 4.47 -37.96
C GLY A 130 19.99 3.37 -38.68
N HIS A 131 18.89 2.90 -38.08
CA HIS A 131 18.04 1.85 -38.67
C HIS A 131 17.13 2.34 -39.80
N LEU A 132 16.85 3.65 -39.89
CA LEU A 132 16.04 4.24 -40.96
C LEU A 132 16.84 4.57 -42.22
N ILE A 133 18.14 4.83 -42.09
CA ILE A 133 19.03 5.13 -43.24
C ILE A 133 19.48 3.84 -43.94
N ARG A 134 19.50 2.70 -43.25
CA ARG A 134 19.90 1.40 -43.83
C ARG A 134 18.82 0.70 -44.67
N ARG A 135 17.62 1.30 -44.77
CA ARG A 135 16.47 0.76 -45.53
C ARG A 135 16.18 1.48 -46.85
N ARG A 136 17.11 2.30 -47.35
CA ARG A 136 17.04 2.92 -48.68
C ARG A 136 18.15 2.42 -49.60
#